data_AF-A0A212EW57-F1
#
_entry.id   AF-A0A212EW57-F1
#
_cell.length_a   1.000
_cell.length_b   1.000
_cell.length_c   1.000
_cell.angle_alpha   90.00
_cell.angle_beta   90.00
_cell.angle_gamma   90.00
#
_symmetry.space_group_name_H-M   'P 1'
#
loop_
_entity.id
_entity.type
_entity.pdbx_description
1 polymer ?
#
loop_
_entity_poly.entity_id
_entity_poly.type
_entity_poly.pdbx_seq_one_letter_code
_entity_poly.pdbx_strand_id
1 'polypeptide(L)'
;MPKVAKVKNKAPAEIQITAEQLLREAKERDLEILPPPPKQKISDPEELREYQHRKRKAFEDNIRKNRLVIGNWLKYAQWEESQKQVQRARSIYERALDVDHRNVTLWLKYTEMEMRNRQVNHARNLWDRAVTILPRVSQFWYKYTYMEEMLENVAGARQVFERWMEWQPDEQAWQTYINFELRYKELDRARQIYERFVMVHPDVKHWIKYAKFEENHGFINSARKIFERAVEFFGDEELDERLFIAFAKFEENQKEHDRARVIYKYALDHIPKDRNKELYKAYTIHEKKYGDRSGIEDVIKFLEYGPENCVTWIKFAELETLLGDIDRARAIYEIAVGQPRLDMPELLWKSYIDFEVAQSETDKARQLYERLLERTVHVKVWLSYAKFELNAENPDNINTELARRVYERANESLKSAGEKESRVLLLEAWKEFETEIDDKEKLEKVLAKMPRRVKKRQKIISEAGIEEGWEEVFDYIFPEDEMVRPNLKLLAAAKNWRKKQVVPDNSETESNDEQDKNSGDTQEEDPSKESANEES
;
A
#
# COMPACT_ATOMS: atom_id res chain seq x y z
N MET A 1 -63.40 12.03 -51.22
CA MET A 1 -62.84 10.66 -51.19
C MET A 1 -62.64 10.24 -49.75
N PRO A 2 -63.16 9.09 -49.31
CA PRO A 2 -62.89 8.59 -47.96
C PRO A 2 -61.42 8.18 -47.86
N LYS A 3 -60.74 8.58 -46.77
CA LYS A 3 -59.35 8.18 -46.50
C LYS A 3 -59.31 6.65 -46.39
N VAL A 4 -58.82 5.99 -47.44
CA VAL A 4 -58.58 4.54 -47.46
C VAL A 4 -57.75 4.20 -46.23
N ALA A 5 -58.26 3.29 -45.40
CA ALA A 5 -57.56 2.83 -44.21
C ALA A 5 -56.20 2.25 -44.63
N LYS A 6 -55.11 2.92 -44.29
CA LYS A 6 -53.76 2.43 -44.58
C LYS A 6 -53.59 1.06 -43.90
N VAL A 7 -53.39 0.02 -44.71
CA VAL A 7 -53.04 -1.32 -44.22
C VAL A 7 -51.74 -1.20 -43.43
N LYS A 8 -51.76 -1.49 -42.13
CA LYS A 8 -50.58 -1.43 -41.27
C LYS A 8 -49.79 -2.73 -41.41
N ASN A 9 -48.53 -2.63 -41.81
CA ASN A 9 -47.62 -3.78 -41.78
C ASN A 9 -47.32 -4.15 -40.31
N LYS A 10 -47.54 -5.42 -39.95
CA LYS A 10 -47.27 -5.96 -38.59
C LYS A 10 -45.98 -6.80 -38.53
N ALA A 11 -45.15 -6.75 -39.57
CA ALA A 11 -43.84 -7.37 -39.55
C ALA A 11 -42.99 -6.82 -38.38
N PRO A 12 -42.11 -7.64 -37.78
CA PRO A 12 -41.22 -7.18 -36.72
C PRO A 12 -40.36 -6.01 -37.21
N ALA A 13 -40.27 -4.94 -36.42
CA ALA A 13 -39.43 -3.78 -36.75
C ALA A 13 -37.94 -4.13 -36.59
N GLU A 14 -37.11 -3.70 -37.54
CA GLU A 14 -35.66 -3.92 -37.52
C GLU A 14 -34.96 -3.22 -36.35
N ILE A 15 -35.50 -2.07 -35.91
CA ILE A 15 -34.99 -1.31 -34.76
C ILE A 15 -36.06 -1.31 -33.67
N GLN A 16 -35.74 -1.90 -32.53
CA GLN A 16 -36.57 -1.85 -31.35
C GLN A 16 -36.34 -0.53 -30.63
N ILE A 17 -37.41 0.21 -30.35
CA ILE A 17 -37.33 1.47 -29.62
C ILE A 17 -36.90 1.15 -28.19
N THR A 18 -35.69 1.58 -27.83
CA THR A 18 -35.15 1.40 -26.48
C THR A 18 -35.54 2.56 -25.58
N ALA A 19 -35.52 2.35 -24.26
CA ALA A 19 -35.74 3.41 -23.29
C ALA A 19 -34.73 4.57 -23.44
N GLU A 20 -33.50 4.25 -23.84
CA GLU A 20 -32.47 5.26 -24.12
C GLU A 20 -32.85 6.17 -25.29
N GLN A 21 -33.40 5.59 -26.37
CA GLN A 21 -33.82 6.36 -27.54
C GLN A 21 -34.96 7.34 -27.19
N LEU A 22 -35.91 6.91 -26.35
CA LEU A 22 -36.98 7.77 -25.86
C LEU A 22 -36.45 8.92 -25.00
N LEU A 23 -35.49 8.67 -24.11
CA LEU A 23 -34.87 9.71 -23.29
C LEU A 23 -34.04 10.70 -24.12
N ARG A 24 -33.34 10.21 -25.16
CA ARG A 24 -32.57 11.05 -26.08
C ARG A 24 -33.48 11.97 -26.89
N GLU A 25 -34.54 11.44 -27.48
CA GLU A 25 -35.53 12.25 -28.20
C GLU A 25 -36.30 13.20 -27.26
N ALA A 26 -36.56 12.81 -26.02
CA ALA A 26 -37.17 13.71 -25.04
C ALA A 26 -36.26 14.88 -24.70
N LYS A 27 -34.95 14.65 -24.56
CA LYS A 27 -33.96 15.70 -24.33
C LYS A 27 -33.82 16.62 -25.54
N GLU A 28 -33.71 16.07 -26.75
CA GLU A 28 -33.55 16.86 -27.99
C GLU A 28 -34.75 17.76 -28.32
N ARG A 29 -35.92 17.48 -27.73
CA ARG A 29 -37.09 18.35 -27.90
C ARG A 29 -36.95 19.70 -27.18
N ASP A 30 -36.05 19.83 -26.20
CA ASP A 30 -35.68 21.08 -25.53
C ASP A 30 -36.87 22.02 -25.16
N LEU A 31 -38.04 21.44 -24.86
CA LEU A 31 -39.31 22.18 -24.74
C LEU A 31 -39.33 23.21 -23.59
N GLU A 32 -38.49 23.00 -22.58
CA GLU A 32 -38.37 23.87 -21.40
C GLU A 32 -37.25 24.91 -21.53
N ILE A 33 -36.40 24.80 -22.57
CA ILE A 33 -35.31 25.75 -22.79
C ILE A 33 -35.89 27.00 -23.45
N LEU A 34 -35.99 28.07 -22.67
CA LEU A 34 -36.37 29.37 -23.21
C LEU A 34 -35.34 29.84 -24.25
N PRO A 35 -35.78 30.36 -25.41
CA PRO A 35 -34.86 30.90 -26.40
C PRO A 35 -34.06 32.06 -25.77
N PRO A 36 -32.76 32.19 -26.09
CA PRO A 36 -31.96 33.27 -25.55
C PRO A 36 -32.51 34.62 -26.00
N PRO A 37 -32.43 35.67 -25.15
CA PRO A 37 -32.91 36.99 -25.52
C PRO A 37 -32.14 37.52 -26.75
N PRO A 38 -32.80 38.33 -27.62
CA PRO A 38 -32.15 38.88 -28.81
C PRO A 38 -30.97 39.79 -28.42
N LYS A 39 -29.86 39.72 -29.17
CA LYS A 39 -28.67 40.55 -28.95
C LYS A 39 -28.99 42.02 -29.26
N GLN A 40 -29.23 42.82 -28.22
CA GLN A 40 -29.44 44.26 -28.32
C GLN A 40 -28.09 44.99 -28.23
N LYS A 41 -27.80 45.90 -29.18
CA LYS A 41 -26.66 46.82 -29.09
C LYS A 41 -27.12 48.04 -28.29
N ILE A 42 -26.34 48.44 -27.30
CA ILE A 42 -26.62 49.62 -26.47
C ILE A 42 -25.89 50.79 -27.13
N SER A 43 -26.63 51.75 -27.71
CA SER A 43 -26.04 52.93 -28.36
C SER A 43 -25.92 54.11 -27.42
N ASP A 44 -26.91 54.32 -26.56
CA ASP A 44 -27.03 55.55 -25.80
C ASP A 44 -26.74 55.37 -24.30
N PRO A 45 -26.18 56.39 -23.61
CA PRO A 45 -26.03 56.37 -22.15
C PRO A 45 -27.36 56.21 -21.41
N GLU A 46 -28.49 56.62 -22.00
CA GLU A 46 -29.83 56.43 -21.44
C GLU A 46 -30.27 54.97 -21.51
N GLU A 47 -30.09 54.31 -22.65
CA GLU A 47 -30.34 52.87 -22.80
C GLU A 47 -29.45 52.03 -21.86
N LEU A 48 -28.19 52.46 -21.65
CA LEU A 48 -27.31 51.83 -20.67
C LEU A 48 -27.87 51.96 -19.24
N ARG A 49 -28.41 53.12 -18.87
CA ARG A 49 -29.04 53.34 -17.56
C ARG A 49 -30.29 52.50 -17.39
N GLU A 50 -31.12 52.36 -18.42
CA GLU A 50 -32.31 51.52 -18.38
C GLU A 50 -31.93 50.03 -18.24
N TYR A 51 -30.94 49.58 -19.01
CA TYR A 51 -30.37 48.24 -18.86
C TYR A 51 -29.86 48.00 -17.44
N GLN A 52 -29.10 48.94 -16.89
CA GLN A 52 -28.59 48.87 -15.52
C GLN A 52 -29.74 48.85 -14.51
N HIS A 53 -30.76 49.68 -14.66
CA HIS A 53 -31.90 49.75 -13.77
C HIS A 53 -32.69 48.42 -13.76
N ARG A 54 -32.98 47.85 -14.94
CA ARG A 54 -33.66 46.56 -15.07
C ARG A 54 -32.86 45.43 -14.42
N LYS A 55 -31.54 45.38 -14.65
CA LYS A 55 -30.66 44.37 -14.02
C LYS A 55 -30.57 44.54 -12.50
N ARG A 56 -30.40 45.77 -12.01
CA ARG A 56 -30.40 46.07 -10.56
C ARG A 56 -31.70 45.66 -9.90
N LYS A 57 -32.84 46.01 -10.50
CA LYS A 57 -34.16 45.61 -10.00
C LYS A 57 -34.27 44.09 -9.90
N ALA A 58 -33.85 43.36 -10.93
CA ALA A 58 -33.86 41.89 -10.90
C ALA A 58 -32.97 41.32 -9.78
N PHE A 59 -31.76 41.87 -9.59
CA PHE A 59 -30.87 41.43 -8.51
C PHE A 59 -31.41 41.78 -7.12
N GLU A 60 -31.93 42.99 -6.91
CA GLU A 60 -32.52 43.41 -5.64
C GLU A 60 -33.79 42.63 -5.31
N ASP A 61 -34.63 42.32 -6.31
CA ASP A 61 -35.81 41.48 -6.11
C ASP A 61 -35.40 40.04 -5.77
N ASN A 62 -34.33 39.52 -6.38
CA ASN A 62 -33.77 38.20 -6.03
C ASN A 62 -33.18 38.17 -4.62
N ILE A 63 -32.48 39.24 -4.21
CA ILE A 63 -31.94 39.39 -2.85
C ILE A 63 -33.09 39.53 -1.83
N ARG A 64 -34.15 40.27 -2.17
CA ARG A 64 -35.32 40.41 -1.31
C ARG A 64 -36.04 39.07 -1.09
N LYS A 65 -36.15 38.24 -2.15
CA LYS A 65 -36.71 36.89 -2.07
C LYS A 65 -35.80 35.93 -1.29
N ASN A 66 -34.50 35.98 -1.57
CA ASN A 66 -33.51 35.02 -1.08
C ASN A 66 -32.33 35.73 -0.39
N ARG A 67 -32.60 36.33 0.78
CA ARG A 67 -31.61 37.16 1.50
C ARG A 67 -30.37 36.39 1.95
N LEU A 68 -30.53 35.13 2.37
CA LEU A 68 -29.45 34.30 2.91
C LEU A 68 -28.53 33.69 1.84
N VAL A 69 -28.98 33.64 0.58
CA VAL A 69 -28.21 32.99 -0.49
C VAL A 69 -27.12 33.95 -0.98
N ILE A 70 -25.92 33.80 -0.44
CA ILE A 70 -24.75 34.66 -0.70
C ILE A 70 -24.34 34.64 -2.18
N GLY A 71 -24.64 33.56 -2.90
CA GLY A 71 -24.42 33.50 -4.35
C GLY A 71 -25.12 34.62 -5.15
N ASN A 72 -26.29 35.09 -4.70
CA ASN A 72 -27.00 36.20 -5.35
C ASN A 72 -26.29 37.54 -5.12
N TRP A 73 -25.78 37.74 -3.90
CA TRP A 73 -24.99 38.91 -3.54
C TRP A 73 -23.67 38.96 -4.32
N LEU A 74 -22.96 37.82 -4.44
CA LEU A 74 -21.72 37.73 -5.20
C LEU A 74 -21.93 38.01 -6.69
N LYS A 75 -22.96 37.43 -7.31
CA LYS A 75 -23.29 37.70 -8.72
C LYS A 75 -23.65 39.17 -8.94
N TYR A 76 -24.39 39.78 -8.01
CA TYR A 76 -24.75 41.19 -8.13
C TYR A 76 -23.51 42.10 -7.99
N ALA A 77 -22.65 41.82 -7.02
CA ALA A 77 -21.43 42.59 -6.80
C ALA A 77 -20.44 42.46 -7.97
N GLN A 78 -20.25 41.26 -8.53
CA GLN A 78 -19.45 41.04 -9.74
C GLN A 78 -20.03 41.75 -10.96
N TRP A 79 -21.35 41.83 -11.07
CA TRP A 79 -21.98 42.59 -12.15
C TRP A 79 -21.71 44.09 -12.02
N GLU A 80 -21.82 44.69 -10.82
CA GLU A 80 -21.45 46.11 -10.63
C GLU A 80 -19.93 46.36 -10.80
N GLU A 81 -19.08 45.38 -10.45
CA GLU A 81 -17.63 45.39 -10.77
C GLU A 81 -17.42 45.47 -12.29
N SER A 82 -18.15 44.68 -13.08
CA SER A 82 -18.08 44.73 -14.55
C SER A 82 -18.49 46.09 -15.14
N GLN A 83 -19.35 46.84 -14.43
CA GLN A 83 -19.77 48.19 -14.80
C GLN A 83 -18.81 49.28 -14.31
N LYS A 84 -17.69 48.92 -13.67
CA LYS A 84 -16.72 49.81 -13.01
C LYS A 84 -17.32 50.67 -11.89
N GLN A 85 -18.50 50.32 -11.38
CA GLN A 85 -19.18 51.03 -10.29
C GLN A 85 -18.77 50.47 -8.93
N VAL A 86 -17.48 50.61 -8.61
CA VAL A 86 -16.84 50.02 -7.43
C VAL A 86 -17.52 50.46 -6.13
N GLN A 87 -17.96 51.72 -6.03
CA GLN A 87 -18.62 52.21 -4.81
C GLN A 87 -19.95 51.51 -4.52
N ARG A 88 -20.70 51.12 -5.56
CA ARG A 88 -21.92 50.32 -5.38
C ARG A 88 -21.59 48.88 -5.03
N ALA A 89 -20.58 48.31 -5.68
CA ALA A 89 -20.09 46.97 -5.34
C ALA A 89 -19.69 46.88 -3.86
N ARG A 90 -18.99 47.90 -3.31
CA ARG A 90 -18.69 48.02 -1.87
C ARG A 90 -19.94 47.99 -1.01
N SER A 91 -20.93 48.83 -1.33
CA SER A 91 -22.20 48.85 -0.57
C SER A 91 -22.92 47.50 -0.59
N ILE A 92 -22.86 46.77 -1.71
CA ILE A 92 -23.44 45.42 -1.81
C ILE A 92 -22.66 44.43 -0.95
N TYR A 93 -21.33 44.47 -0.97
CA TYR A 93 -20.50 43.61 -0.13
C TYR A 93 -20.68 43.90 1.37
N GLU A 94 -20.72 45.16 1.78
CA GLU A 94 -20.99 45.52 3.19
C GLU A 94 -22.40 45.07 3.61
N ARG A 95 -23.42 45.29 2.78
CA ARG A 95 -24.77 44.76 3.04
C ARG A 95 -24.81 43.22 3.11
N ALA A 96 -23.99 42.54 2.31
CA ALA A 96 -23.88 41.09 2.35
C ALA A 96 -23.16 40.62 3.64
N LEU A 97 -22.15 41.37 4.10
CA LEU A 97 -21.45 41.10 5.36
C LEU A 97 -22.36 41.35 6.57
N ASP A 98 -23.25 42.34 6.51
CA ASP A 98 -24.28 42.54 7.54
C ASP A 98 -25.25 41.36 7.66
N VAL A 99 -25.44 40.60 6.57
CA VAL A 99 -26.27 39.38 6.57
C VAL A 99 -25.48 38.19 7.10
N ASP A 100 -24.29 37.95 6.56
CA ASP A 100 -23.41 36.86 7.00
C ASP A 100 -21.94 37.30 6.98
N HIS A 101 -21.49 37.79 8.13
CA HIS A 101 -20.11 38.20 8.35
C HIS A 101 -19.16 37.01 8.57
N ARG A 102 -19.66 35.78 8.75
CA ARG A 102 -18.84 34.58 8.98
C ARG A 102 -18.42 33.90 7.69
N ASN A 103 -19.06 34.22 6.57
CA ASN A 103 -18.74 33.59 5.31
C ASN A 103 -17.37 34.03 4.77
N VAL A 104 -16.42 33.08 4.76
CA VAL A 104 -15.05 33.29 4.29
C VAL A 104 -15.01 33.74 2.83
N THR A 105 -15.82 33.12 1.95
CA THR A 105 -15.82 33.40 0.51
C THR A 105 -16.20 34.84 0.21
N LEU A 106 -17.09 35.42 1.02
CA LEU A 106 -17.53 36.80 0.84
C LEU A 106 -16.39 37.80 1.09
N TRP A 107 -15.66 37.63 2.19
CA TRP A 107 -14.45 38.42 2.49
C TRP A 107 -13.39 38.27 1.39
N LEU A 108 -13.17 37.05 0.89
CA LEU A 108 -12.22 36.79 -0.19
C LEU A 108 -12.62 37.51 -1.49
N LYS A 109 -13.89 37.43 -1.89
CA LYS A 109 -14.35 38.07 -3.13
C LYS A 109 -14.36 39.59 -3.02
N TYR A 110 -14.67 40.13 -1.85
CA TYR A 110 -14.63 41.56 -1.61
C TYR A 110 -13.19 42.10 -1.64
N THR A 111 -12.26 41.46 -0.93
CA THR A 111 -10.83 41.83 -0.96
C THR A 111 -10.23 41.66 -2.36
N GLU A 112 -10.55 40.56 -3.07
CA GLU A 112 -10.12 40.34 -4.46
C GLU A 112 -10.60 41.44 -5.42
N MET A 113 -11.83 41.93 -5.22
CA MET A 113 -12.38 43.02 -6.03
C MET A 113 -11.63 44.33 -5.80
N GLU A 114 -11.34 44.71 -4.55
CA GLU A 114 -10.55 45.91 -4.24
C GLU A 114 -9.11 45.80 -4.77
N MET A 115 -8.50 44.61 -4.69
CA MET A 115 -7.16 44.34 -5.24
C MET A 115 -7.13 44.51 -6.76
N ARG A 116 -8.11 43.97 -7.50
CA ARG A 116 -8.19 44.14 -8.96
C ARG A 116 -8.36 45.59 -9.38
N ASN A 117 -9.12 46.36 -8.60
CA ASN A 117 -9.35 47.79 -8.84
C ASN A 117 -8.20 48.69 -8.33
N ARG A 118 -7.08 48.10 -7.88
CA ARG A 118 -5.88 48.78 -7.38
C ARG A 118 -6.12 49.66 -6.15
N GLN A 119 -7.15 49.37 -5.37
CA GLN A 119 -7.50 50.11 -4.16
C GLN A 119 -6.85 49.48 -2.93
N VAL A 120 -5.53 49.64 -2.82
CA VAL A 120 -4.69 48.95 -1.83
C VAL A 120 -5.08 49.28 -0.38
N ASN A 121 -5.32 50.56 -0.06
CA ASN A 121 -5.68 50.96 1.31
C ASN A 121 -7.02 50.38 1.76
N HIS A 122 -7.99 50.30 0.85
CA HIS A 122 -9.28 49.68 1.14
C HIS A 122 -9.14 48.17 1.34
N ALA A 123 -8.33 47.51 0.51
CA ALA A 123 -8.01 46.10 0.67
C ALA A 123 -7.30 45.82 2.01
N ARG A 124 -6.36 46.67 2.44
CA ARG A 124 -5.68 46.56 3.75
C ARG A 124 -6.64 46.68 4.91
N ASN A 125 -7.49 47.71 4.91
CA ASN A 125 -8.51 47.90 5.95
C ASN A 125 -9.48 46.71 6.00
N LEU A 126 -9.80 46.14 4.84
CA LEU A 126 -10.69 45.00 4.75
C LEU A 126 -10.05 43.70 5.27
N TRP A 127 -8.77 43.46 4.95
CA TRP A 127 -8.01 42.35 5.54
C TRP A 127 -7.86 42.48 7.05
N ASP A 128 -7.56 43.68 7.55
CA ASP A 128 -7.45 43.93 8.98
C ASP A 128 -8.79 43.68 9.71
N ARG A 129 -9.91 44.13 9.13
CA ARG A 129 -11.25 43.79 9.62
C ARG A 129 -11.52 42.29 9.58
N ALA A 130 -11.21 41.61 8.48
CA ALA A 130 -11.46 40.19 8.30
C ALA A 130 -10.71 39.35 9.35
N VAL A 131 -9.43 39.67 9.57
CA VAL A 131 -8.57 39.03 10.56
C VAL A 131 -9.05 39.30 11.98
N THR A 132 -9.52 40.52 12.26
CA THR A 132 -10.03 40.88 13.59
C THR A 132 -11.34 40.16 13.93
N ILE A 133 -12.24 39.99 12.96
CA ILE A 133 -13.53 39.32 13.18
C ILE A 133 -13.38 37.79 13.19
N LEU A 134 -12.49 37.24 12.35
CA LEU A 134 -12.31 35.80 12.14
C LEU A 134 -10.82 35.41 12.24
N PRO A 135 -10.20 35.50 13.44
CA PRO A 135 -8.77 35.26 13.61
C PRO A 135 -8.35 33.80 13.38
N ARG A 136 -9.27 32.84 13.53
CA ARG A 136 -8.99 31.40 13.33
C ARG A 136 -8.89 30.97 11.87
N VAL A 137 -9.31 31.80 10.93
CA VAL A 137 -9.32 31.45 9.50
C VAL A 137 -7.94 31.76 8.91
N SER A 138 -7.06 30.76 8.86
CA SER A 138 -5.68 30.90 8.36
C SER A 138 -5.61 31.46 6.92
N GLN A 139 -6.63 31.21 6.10
CA GLN A 139 -6.68 31.69 4.71
C GLN A 139 -6.62 33.22 4.59
N PHE A 140 -7.16 33.96 5.56
CA PHE A 140 -7.09 35.41 5.56
C PHE A 140 -5.68 35.91 5.86
N TRP A 141 -5.03 35.32 6.85
CA TRP A 141 -3.65 35.63 7.20
C TRP A 141 -2.71 35.38 6.02
N TYR A 142 -2.79 34.20 5.37
CA TYR A 142 -1.96 33.89 4.20
C TYR A 142 -2.14 34.90 3.06
N LYS A 143 -3.38 35.26 2.73
CA LYS A 143 -3.65 36.21 1.64
C LYS A 143 -3.26 37.63 2.02
N TYR A 144 -3.38 38.00 3.30
CA TYR A 144 -2.99 39.32 3.79
C TYR A 144 -1.47 39.48 3.81
N THR A 145 -0.72 38.51 4.33
CA THR A 145 0.75 38.53 4.31
C THR A 145 1.28 38.49 2.89
N TYR A 146 0.67 37.68 2.01
CA TYR A 146 1.03 37.64 0.59
C TYR A 146 0.77 38.98 -0.10
N MET A 147 -0.33 39.67 0.21
CA MET A 147 -0.61 41.00 -0.33
C MET A 147 0.46 42.02 0.10
N GLU A 148 0.80 42.07 1.39
CA GLU A 148 1.85 42.99 1.87
C GLU A 148 3.24 42.65 1.29
N GLU A 149 3.53 41.36 1.07
CA GLU A 149 4.76 40.90 0.39
C GLU A 149 4.79 41.33 -1.10
N MET A 150 3.67 41.22 -1.82
CA MET A 150 3.56 41.69 -3.21
C MET A 150 3.67 43.22 -3.33
N LEU A 151 3.36 43.94 -2.25
CA LEU A 151 3.54 45.39 -2.16
C LEU A 151 4.94 45.79 -1.67
N GLU A 152 5.83 44.80 -1.47
CA GLU A 152 7.19 44.95 -0.94
C GLU A 152 7.25 45.61 0.46
N ASN A 153 6.13 45.62 1.19
CA ASN A 153 6.04 46.16 2.53
C ASN A 153 6.45 45.10 3.57
N VAL A 154 7.74 44.80 3.63
CA VAL A 154 8.31 43.75 4.51
C VAL A 154 7.99 44.03 5.98
N ALA A 155 8.06 45.29 6.42
CA ALA A 155 7.75 45.66 7.81
C ALA A 155 6.27 45.45 8.15
N GLY A 156 5.36 45.80 7.24
CA GLY A 156 3.93 45.53 7.40
C GLY A 156 3.62 44.04 7.43
N ALA A 157 4.19 43.27 6.51
CA ALA A 157 4.03 41.81 6.49
C ALA A 157 4.48 41.17 7.81
N ARG A 158 5.62 41.61 8.37
CA ARG A 158 6.11 41.16 9.68
C ARG A 158 5.16 41.50 10.81
N GLN A 159 4.59 42.70 10.83
CA GLN A 159 3.61 43.08 11.85
C GLN A 159 2.36 42.19 11.79
N VAL A 160 1.93 41.83 10.58
CA VAL A 160 0.82 40.88 10.38
C VAL A 160 1.19 39.48 10.88
N PHE A 161 2.39 39.00 10.57
CA PHE A 161 2.87 37.71 11.09
C PHE A 161 2.96 37.70 12.62
N GLU A 162 3.49 38.75 13.24
CA GLU A 162 3.58 38.84 14.72
C GLU A 162 2.19 38.80 15.37
N ARG A 163 1.24 39.57 14.85
CA ARG A 163 -0.18 39.51 15.28
C ARG A 163 -0.78 38.12 15.06
N TRP A 164 -0.37 37.42 14.02
CA TRP A 164 -0.86 36.06 13.78
C TRP A 164 -0.32 35.07 14.81
N MET A 165 0.97 35.20 15.16
CA MET A 165 1.63 34.32 16.14
C MET A 165 1.11 34.49 17.57
N GLU A 166 0.52 35.64 17.91
CA GLU A 166 -0.21 35.84 19.17
C GLU A 166 -1.36 34.83 19.35
N TRP A 167 -1.98 34.39 18.25
CA TRP A 167 -3.08 33.42 18.27
C TRP A 167 -2.62 31.95 18.32
N GLN A 168 -1.32 31.70 18.33
CA GLN A 168 -0.73 30.35 18.32
C GLN A 168 -1.32 29.46 17.20
N PRO A 169 -1.12 29.83 15.92
CA PRO A 169 -1.70 29.14 14.78
C PRO A 169 -1.06 27.77 14.54
N ASP A 170 -1.58 27.05 13.54
CA ASP A 170 -1.12 25.74 13.12
C ASP A 170 0.35 25.73 12.67
N GLU A 171 0.99 24.55 12.67
CA GLU A 171 2.38 24.36 12.26
C GLU A 171 2.70 25.06 10.92
N GLN A 172 1.79 24.99 9.96
CA GLN A 172 1.99 25.55 8.64
C GLN A 172 2.17 27.08 8.66
N ALA A 173 1.49 27.77 9.58
CA ALA A 173 1.60 29.22 9.74
C ALA A 173 3.00 29.64 10.21
N TRP A 174 3.57 28.90 11.16
CA TRP A 174 4.94 29.12 11.62
C TRP A 174 5.94 28.85 10.50
N GLN A 175 5.74 27.76 9.74
CA GLN A 175 6.59 27.43 8.59
C GLN A 175 6.53 28.51 7.50
N THR A 176 5.36 29.10 7.20
CA THR A 176 5.29 30.19 6.22
C THR A 176 5.99 31.45 6.71
N TYR A 177 5.95 31.74 8.00
CA TYR A 177 6.69 32.89 8.56
C TYR A 177 8.20 32.68 8.53
N ILE A 178 8.67 31.47 8.89
CA ILE A 178 10.09 31.09 8.77
C ILE A 178 10.54 31.19 7.30
N ASN A 179 9.76 30.63 6.38
CA ASN A 179 10.06 30.70 4.96
C ASN A 179 10.07 32.14 4.43
N PHE A 180 9.26 33.03 5.00
CA PHE A 180 9.28 34.45 4.68
C PHE A 180 10.60 35.10 5.11
N GLU A 181 11.06 34.91 6.35
CA GLU A 181 12.35 35.48 6.77
C GLU A 181 13.54 34.85 6.04
N LEU A 182 13.45 33.56 5.66
CA LEU A 182 14.44 32.89 4.82
C LEU A 182 14.56 33.52 3.42
N ARG A 183 13.45 33.96 2.82
CA ARG A 183 13.49 34.68 1.52
C ARG A 183 14.28 35.99 1.62
N TYR A 184 14.22 36.67 2.75
CA TYR A 184 14.97 37.91 3.02
C TYR A 184 16.35 37.69 3.66
N LYS A 185 16.77 36.43 3.85
CA LYS A 185 18.06 36.03 4.44
C LYS A 185 18.28 36.47 5.90
N GLU A 186 17.20 36.71 6.64
CA GLU A 186 17.26 37.09 8.06
C GLU A 186 17.32 35.84 8.96
N LEU A 187 18.50 35.20 9.04
CA LEU A 187 18.68 33.93 9.76
C LEU A 187 18.50 34.08 11.29
N ASP A 188 18.95 35.19 11.87
CA ASP A 188 18.82 35.42 13.31
C ASP A 188 17.37 35.56 13.76
N ARG A 189 16.51 36.16 12.91
CA ARG A 189 15.07 36.26 13.18
C ARG A 189 14.37 34.93 12.96
N ALA A 190 14.73 34.20 11.91
CA ALA A 190 14.23 32.84 11.72
C ALA A 190 14.53 31.95 12.94
N ARG A 191 15.72 32.08 13.55
CA ARG A 191 16.05 31.42 14.82
C ARG A 191 15.13 31.81 15.98
N GLN A 192 14.89 33.11 16.17
CA GLN A 192 13.97 33.58 17.22
C GLN A 192 12.54 33.04 17.01
N ILE A 193 12.10 32.92 15.76
CA ILE A 193 10.79 32.35 15.42
C ILE A 193 10.77 30.86 15.74
N TYR A 194 11.82 30.11 15.39
CA TYR A 194 11.94 28.70 15.75
C TYR A 194 11.96 28.47 17.27
N GLU A 195 12.65 29.33 18.02
CA GLU A 195 12.66 29.30 19.49
C GLU A 195 11.26 29.47 20.08
N ARG A 196 10.49 30.43 19.56
CA ARG A 196 9.06 30.58 19.94
C ARG A 196 8.23 29.39 19.49
N PHE A 197 8.50 28.85 18.30
CA PHE A 197 7.74 27.75 17.71
C PHE A 197 7.85 26.46 18.55
N VAL A 198 9.05 26.10 18.98
CA VAL A 198 9.25 24.89 19.82
C VAL A 198 8.65 25.04 21.22
N MET A 199 8.54 26.26 21.74
CA MET A 199 7.87 26.52 23.03
C MET A 199 6.34 26.50 22.93
N VAL A 200 5.78 27.01 21.81
CA VAL A 200 4.33 27.04 21.59
C VAL A 200 3.78 25.66 21.22
N HIS A 201 4.52 24.91 20.41
CA HIS A 201 4.16 23.56 19.96
C HIS A 201 5.27 22.56 20.31
N PRO A 202 5.29 22.01 21.55
CA PRO A 202 6.34 21.11 22.01
C PRO A 202 6.27 19.69 21.41
N ASP A 203 6.27 19.56 20.09
CA ASP A 203 6.36 18.25 19.42
C ASP A 203 7.78 17.93 18.97
N VAL A 204 8.17 16.66 19.08
CA VAL A 204 9.47 16.14 18.63
C VAL A 204 9.77 16.48 17.18
N LYS A 205 8.74 16.50 16.31
CA LYS A 205 8.88 16.86 14.89
C LYS A 205 9.37 18.30 14.71
N HIS A 206 8.94 19.23 15.55
CA HIS A 206 9.32 20.63 15.46
C HIS A 206 10.77 20.84 15.88
N TRP A 207 11.21 20.16 16.93
CA TRP A 207 12.62 20.14 17.36
C TRP A 207 13.53 19.57 16.26
N ILE A 208 13.14 18.47 15.61
CA ILE A 208 13.89 17.90 14.48
C ILE A 208 13.95 18.89 13.30
N LYS A 209 12.85 19.58 12.99
CA LYS A 209 12.84 20.60 11.93
C LYS A 209 13.75 21.79 12.27
N TYR A 210 13.76 22.22 13.53
CA TYR A 210 14.63 23.31 13.98
C TYR A 210 16.12 22.91 13.90
N ALA A 211 16.46 21.70 14.34
CA ALA A 211 17.83 21.22 14.27
C ALA A 211 18.32 21.03 12.82
N LYS A 212 17.47 20.49 11.93
CA LYS A 212 17.78 20.41 10.49
C LYS A 212 17.95 21.79 9.84
N PHE A 213 17.20 22.79 10.31
CA PHE A 213 17.37 24.16 9.85
C PHE A 213 18.76 24.68 10.21
N GLU A 214 19.22 24.52 11.45
CA GLU A 214 20.58 24.92 11.84
C GLU A 214 21.67 24.14 11.09
N GLU A 215 21.44 22.83 10.86
CA GLU A 215 22.34 21.97 10.08
C GLU A 215 22.53 22.48 8.65
N ASN A 216 21.43 22.81 7.95
CA ASN A 216 21.47 23.32 6.58
C ASN A 216 22.22 24.66 6.45
N HIS A 217 22.26 25.46 7.52
CA HIS A 217 22.96 26.75 7.55
C HIS A 217 24.39 26.64 8.11
N GLY A 218 24.84 25.43 8.48
CA GLY A 218 26.21 25.17 8.95
C GLY A 218 26.46 25.49 10.43
N PHE A 219 25.43 25.77 11.23
CA PHE A 219 25.56 26.06 12.65
C PHE A 219 25.52 24.79 13.51
N ILE A 220 26.56 23.97 13.39
CA ILE A 220 26.65 22.63 14.02
C ILE A 220 26.55 22.71 15.55
N ASN A 221 27.22 23.68 16.18
CA ASN A 221 27.20 23.83 17.64
C ASN A 221 25.82 24.26 18.15
N SER A 222 25.08 25.06 17.39
CA SER A 222 23.71 25.46 17.73
C SER A 222 22.76 24.28 17.59
N ALA A 223 22.86 23.52 16.49
CA ALA A 223 22.07 22.31 16.26
C ALA A 223 22.24 21.30 17.41
N ARG A 224 23.48 21.09 17.88
CA ARG A 224 23.76 20.20 19.02
C ARG A 224 23.09 20.69 20.30
N LYS A 225 23.22 21.97 20.64
CA LYS A 225 22.54 22.56 21.81
C LYS A 225 21.02 22.42 21.72
N ILE A 226 20.44 22.50 20.53
CA ILE A 226 19.00 22.31 20.32
C ILE A 226 18.59 20.88 20.60
N PHE A 227 19.37 19.89 20.14
CA PHE A 227 19.12 18.48 20.45
C PHE A 227 19.30 18.18 21.94
N GLU A 228 20.35 18.69 22.58
CA GLU A 228 20.56 18.55 24.03
C GLU A 228 19.37 19.15 24.81
N ARG A 229 18.93 20.35 24.44
CA ARG A 229 17.77 21.01 25.05
C ARG A 229 16.47 20.26 24.77
N ALA A 230 16.32 19.65 23.60
CA ALA A 230 15.15 18.83 23.27
C ALA A 230 15.09 17.61 24.20
N VAL A 231 16.22 16.92 24.39
CA VAL A 231 16.31 15.75 25.29
C VAL A 231 16.03 16.16 26.74
N GLU A 232 16.57 17.29 27.20
CA GLU A 232 16.29 17.83 28.54
C GLU A 232 14.81 18.22 28.72
N PHE A 233 14.19 18.79 27.68
CA PHE A 233 12.80 19.25 27.73
C PHE A 233 11.78 18.11 27.78
N PHE A 234 11.97 17.04 26.99
CA PHE A 234 11.06 15.89 26.98
C PHE A 234 11.25 14.99 28.21
N GLY A 235 12.41 15.04 28.87
CA GLY A 235 12.72 14.19 30.02
C GLY A 235 12.59 12.70 29.71
N ASP A 236 12.51 11.85 30.75
CA ASP A 236 12.41 10.40 30.58
C ASP A 236 11.00 9.89 30.25
N GLU A 237 9.96 10.72 30.41
CA GLU A 237 8.55 10.29 30.30
C GLU A 237 8.01 10.30 28.86
N GLU A 238 8.57 11.10 27.94
CA GLU A 238 8.06 11.26 26.57
C GLU A 238 9.16 11.21 25.49
N LEU A 239 10.11 10.30 25.69
CA LEU A 239 11.19 10.05 24.73
C LEU A 239 10.66 9.34 23.47
N ASP A 240 10.53 10.10 22.38
CA ASP A 240 10.21 9.57 21.06
C ASP A 240 11.50 9.12 20.33
N GLU A 241 11.52 7.88 19.81
CA GLU A 241 12.66 7.28 19.10
C GLU A 241 13.16 8.15 17.94
N ARG A 242 12.23 8.88 17.33
CA ARG A 242 12.50 9.74 16.18
C ARG A 242 13.49 10.85 16.51
N LEU A 243 13.49 11.37 17.74
CA LEU A 243 14.42 12.39 18.19
C LEU A 243 15.85 11.83 18.21
N PHE A 244 16.04 10.67 18.83
CA PHE A 244 17.35 10.04 18.95
C PHE A 244 17.89 9.55 17.63
N ILE A 245 17.04 8.97 16.76
CA ILE A 245 17.45 8.59 15.41
C ILE A 245 17.88 9.83 14.61
N ALA A 246 17.16 10.95 14.75
CA ALA A 246 17.53 12.20 14.09
C ALA A 246 18.83 12.79 14.67
N PHE A 247 19.01 12.74 15.98
CA PHE A 247 20.22 13.24 16.65
C PHE A 247 21.45 12.40 16.29
N ALA A 248 21.31 11.07 16.26
CA ALA A 248 22.37 10.18 15.85
C ALA A 248 22.71 10.36 14.36
N LYS A 249 21.71 10.49 13.47
CA LYS A 249 21.95 10.84 12.05
C LYS A 249 22.63 12.19 11.87
N PHE A 250 22.34 13.16 12.74
CA PHE A 250 23.03 14.44 12.73
C PHE A 250 24.51 14.26 13.08
N GLU A 251 24.84 13.55 14.17
CA GLU A 251 26.25 13.28 14.52
C GLU A 251 26.95 12.39 13.47
N GLU A 252 26.22 11.47 12.80
CA GLU A 252 26.70 10.73 11.63
C GLU A 252 27.11 11.66 10.48
N ASN A 253 26.29 12.66 10.15
CA ASN A 253 26.61 13.66 9.13
C ASN A 253 27.85 14.49 9.51
N GLN A 254 28.08 14.72 10.81
CA GLN A 254 29.26 15.41 11.33
C GLN A 254 30.49 14.51 11.49
N LYS A 255 30.38 13.21 11.17
CA LYS A 255 31.45 12.18 11.29
C LYS A 255 31.90 11.90 12.73
N GLU A 256 31.10 12.27 13.73
CA GLU A 256 31.36 12.03 15.15
C GLU A 256 30.69 10.70 15.57
N HIS A 257 31.20 9.59 15.04
CA HIS A 257 30.60 8.26 15.21
C HIS A 257 30.57 7.79 16.67
N ASP A 258 31.57 8.15 17.47
CA ASP A 258 31.63 7.79 18.90
C ASP A 258 30.51 8.45 19.71
N ARG A 259 30.16 9.70 19.37
CA ARG A 259 29.04 10.41 20.01
C ARG A 259 27.71 9.80 19.60
N ALA A 260 27.55 9.48 18.31
CA ALA A 260 26.37 8.78 17.83
C ALA A 260 26.15 7.45 18.58
N ARG A 261 27.21 6.69 18.87
CA ARG A 261 27.15 5.46 19.68
C ARG A 261 26.66 5.71 21.10
N VAL A 262 27.18 6.74 21.77
CA VAL A 262 26.73 7.11 23.12
C VAL A 262 25.25 7.49 23.12
N ILE A 263 24.80 8.24 22.11
CA ILE A 263 23.39 8.63 21.95
C ILE A 263 22.50 7.39 21.73
N TYR A 264 22.91 6.46 20.87
CA TYR A 264 22.17 5.21 20.66
C TYR A 264 22.08 4.38 21.94
N LYS A 265 23.18 4.24 22.70
CA LYS A 265 23.18 3.54 24.00
C LYS A 265 22.24 4.20 25.00
N TYR A 266 22.33 5.52 25.14
CA TYR A 266 21.43 6.30 26.01
C TYR A 266 19.96 6.11 25.61
N ALA A 267 19.64 6.19 24.32
CA ALA A 267 18.28 5.99 23.83
C ALA A 267 17.76 4.58 24.13
N LEU A 268 18.61 3.55 24.08
CA LEU A 268 18.23 2.17 24.38
C LEU A 268 17.99 1.91 25.88
N ASP A 269 18.74 2.59 26.75
CA ASP A 269 18.61 2.46 28.20
C ASP A 269 17.32 3.11 28.74
N HIS A 270 16.88 4.21 28.10
CA HIS A 270 15.73 5.00 28.57
C HIS A 270 14.40 4.68 27.85
N ILE A 271 14.42 4.08 26.64
CA ILE A 271 13.19 3.77 25.89
C ILE A 271 12.71 2.33 26.14
N PRO A 272 11.40 2.11 26.42
CA PRO A 272 10.82 0.78 26.58
C PRO A 272 11.05 -0.15 25.37
N LYS A 273 11.42 -1.40 25.67
CA LYS A 273 11.88 -2.43 24.71
C LYS A 273 10.93 -2.70 23.53
N ASP A 274 9.63 -2.46 23.68
CA ASP A 274 8.61 -2.70 22.64
C ASP A 274 8.68 -1.68 21.48
N ARG A 275 9.15 -0.46 21.77
CA ARG A 275 9.24 0.62 20.80
C ARG A 275 10.58 0.58 20.04
N ASN A 276 11.67 0.16 20.70
CA ASN A 276 13.05 0.13 20.18
C ASN A 276 13.32 -0.57 18.83
N LYS A 277 12.36 -1.24 18.18
CA LYS A 277 12.57 -1.94 16.89
C LYS A 277 13.06 -1.00 15.77
N GLU A 278 12.61 0.24 15.71
CA GLU A 278 13.09 1.20 14.71
C GLU A 278 14.47 1.76 15.07
N LEU A 279 14.66 2.12 16.34
CA LEU A 279 15.96 2.53 16.86
C LEU A 279 17.05 1.46 16.66
N TYR A 280 16.76 0.17 16.91
CA TYR A 280 17.69 -0.93 16.66
C TYR A 280 18.03 -1.10 15.19
N LYS A 281 17.06 -0.95 14.27
CA LYS A 281 17.34 -0.99 12.84
C LYS A 281 18.29 0.15 12.44
N ALA A 282 18.07 1.34 12.98
CA ALA A 282 18.96 2.48 12.73
C ALA A 282 20.36 2.24 13.30
N TYR A 283 20.46 1.74 14.53
CA TYR A 283 21.74 1.46 15.19
C TYR A 283 22.52 0.33 14.50
N THR A 284 21.87 -0.76 14.10
CA THR A 284 22.52 -1.84 13.33
C THR A 284 22.97 -1.38 11.94
N ILE A 285 22.24 -0.49 11.29
CA ILE A 285 22.69 0.14 10.03
C ILE A 285 23.90 1.06 10.28
N HIS A 286 23.90 1.81 11.39
CA HIS A 286 25.03 2.66 11.78
C HIS A 286 26.30 1.83 12.00
N GLU A 287 26.21 0.82 12.86
CA GLU A 287 27.34 -0.09 13.15
C GLU A 287 27.76 -0.89 11.91
N LYS A 288 26.85 -1.26 11.00
CA LYS A 288 27.23 -1.87 9.73
C LYS A 288 28.06 -0.94 8.83
N LYS A 289 27.79 0.37 8.88
CA LYS A 289 28.46 1.36 8.03
C LYS A 289 29.76 1.88 8.62
N TYR A 290 29.82 2.03 9.95
CA TYR A 290 30.87 2.75 10.66
C TYR A 290 31.35 2.02 11.94
N GLY A 291 31.01 0.75 12.11
CA GLY A 291 31.28 -0.01 13.33
C GLY A 291 32.74 -0.41 13.50
N ASP A 292 33.22 -0.25 14.73
CA ASP A 292 34.41 -0.90 15.26
C ASP A 292 34.00 -2.22 15.93
N ARG A 293 34.90 -3.21 15.92
CA ARG A 293 34.68 -4.56 16.47
C ARG A 293 34.04 -4.57 17.86
N SER A 294 34.40 -3.61 18.73
CA SER A 294 33.86 -3.48 20.09
C SER A 294 32.44 -2.86 20.17
N GLY A 295 32.06 -1.99 19.23
CA GLY A 295 30.72 -1.38 19.21
C GLY A 295 29.65 -2.39 18.82
N ILE A 296 30.01 -3.28 17.91
CA ILE A 296 29.23 -4.45 17.51
C ILE A 296 29.02 -5.38 18.72
N GLU A 297 30.08 -5.68 19.49
CA GLU A 297 30.03 -6.48 20.74
C GLU A 297 29.08 -5.95 21.81
N ASP A 298 28.96 -4.62 21.95
CA ASP A 298 28.03 -4.03 22.91
C ASP A 298 26.56 -4.15 22.46
N VAL A 299 26.28 -4.08 21.15
CA VAL A 299 24.94 -4.37 20.60
C VAL A 299 24.53 -5.81 20.91
N ILE A 300 25.52 -6.71 20.90
CA ILE A 300 25.37 -8.15 21.12
C ILE A 300 25.10 -8.47 22.59
N LYS A 301 25.80 -7.81 23.53
CA LYS A 301 25.53 -7.99 24.96
C LYS A 301 24.12 -7.57 25.36
N PHE A 302 23.54 -6.59 24.66
CA PHE A 302 22.15 -6.18 24.88
C PHE A 302 21.13 -7.20 24.31
N LEU A 303 21.49 -7.97 23.27
CA LEU A 303 20.64 -9.02 22.69
C LEU A 303 20.48 -10.25 23.61
N GLU A 304 21.36 -10.45 24.59
CA GLU A 304 21.16 -11.46 25.65
C GLU A 304 19.86 -11.21 26.46
N TYR A 305 19.37 -9.96 26.49
CA TYR A 305 18.11 -9.58 27.14
C TYR A 305 16.86 -9.72 26.25
N GLY A 306 17.00 -10.11 24.97
CA GLY A 306 15.91 -10.29 24.02
C GLY A 306 16.11 -11.48 23.06
N PRO A 307 16.17 -12.73 23.57
CA PRO A 307 16.55 -13.92 22.79
C PRO A 307 15.56 -14.34 21.69
N GLU A 308 14.34 -13.79 21.65
CA GLU A 308 13.23 -14.39 20.91
C GLU A 308 13.23 -14.12 19.38
N ASN A 309 13.97 -13.12 18.89
CA ASN A 309 13.92 -12.70 17.47
C ASN A 309 14.98 -13.40 16.60
N CYS A 310 14.55 -14.30 15.70
CA CYS A 310 15.46 -14.99 14.78
C CYS A 310 16.19 -14.05 13.81
N VAL A 311 15.55 -12.98 13.34
CA VAL A 311 16.12 -12.09 12.31
C VAL A 311 17.33 -11.32 12.84
N THR A 312 17.37 -11.03 14.13
CA THR A 312 18.51 -10.36 14.76
C THR A 312 19.72 -11.30 14.88
N TRP A 313 19.49 -12.57 15.23
CA TRP A 313 20.55 -13.59 15.27
C TRP A 313 21.18 -13.83 13.90
N ILE A 314 20.36 -13.88 12.85
CA ILE A 314 20.84 -14.06 11.46
C ILE A 314 21.69 -12.87 11.03
N LYS A 315 21.19 -11.64 11.21
CA LYS A 315 21.94 -10.43 10.87
C LYS A 315 23.24 -10.30 11.66
N PHE A 316 23.26 -10.79 12.89
CA PHE A 316 24.45 -10.79 13.72
C PHE A 316 25.50 -11.74 13.15
N ALA A 317 25.11 -12.98 12.83
CA ALA A 317 26.03 -13.92 12.21
C ALA A 317 26.53 -13.41 10.85
N GLU A 318 25.65 -12.89 9.98
CA GLU A 318 26.03 -12.26 8.70
C GLU A 318 27.02 -11.08 8.84
N LEU A 319 27.00 -10.37 9.97
CA LEU A 319 27.92 -9.26 10.19
C LEU A 319 29.29 -9.77 10.64
N GLU A 320 29.34 -10.80 11.48
CA GLU A 320 30.58 -11.46 11.89
C GLU A 320 31.27 -12.19 10.72
N THR A 321 30.49 -12.74 9.78
CA THR A 321 31.06 -13.28 8.53
C THR A 321 31.73 -12.22 7.67
N LEU A 322 31.13 -11.02 7.59
CA LEU A 322 31.72 -9.88 6.87
C LEU A 322 33.01 -9.38 7.54
N LEU A 323 33.12 -9.52 8.86
CA LEU A 323 34.34 -9.19 9.61
C LEU A 323 35.42 -10.27 9.50
N GLY A 324 35.09 -11.44 8.96
CA GLY A 324 36.02 -12.56 8.73
C GLY A 324 36.20 -13.50 9.92
N ASP A 325 35.48 -13.30 11.02
CA ASP A 325 35.54 -14.18 12.20
C ASP A 325 34.53 -15.34 12.06
N ILE A 326 34.87 -16.32 11.21
CA ILE A 326 34.00 -17.46 10.87
C ILE A 326 33.64 -18.29 12.10
N ASP A 327 34.61 -18.56 12.99
CA ASP A 327 34.37 -19.37 14.19
C ASP A 327 33.43 -18.70 15.19
N ARG A 328 33.45 -17.38 15.23
CA ARG A 328 32.53 -16.59 16.05
C ARG A 328 31.12 -16.62 15.47
N ALA A 329 30.99 -16.42 14.15
CA ALA A 329 29.71 -16.58 13.44
C ALA A 329 29.07 -17.96 13.70
N ARG A 330 29.87 -19.03 13.74
CA ARG A 330 29.42 -20.39 14.10
C ARG A 330 28.92 -20.50 15.52
N ALA A 331 29.69 -20.00 16.49
CA ALA A 331 29.30 -20.02 17.89
C ALA A 331 27.95 -19.31 18.10
N ILE A 332 27.72 -18.23 17.37
CA ILE A 332 26.47 -17.46 17.41
C ILE A 332 25.29 -18.29 16.89
N TYR A 333 25.45 -18.94 15.73
CA TYR A 333 24.42 -19.81 15.19
C TYR A 333 24.11 -20.99 16.13
N GLU A 334 25.12 -21.60 16.76
CA GLU A 334 24.91 -22.69 17.73
C GLU A 334 24.19 -22.21 19.00
N ILE A 335 24.54 -21.02 19.52
CA ILE A 335 23.81 -20.41 20.65
C ILE A 335 22.36 -20.16 20.26
N ALA A 336 22.13 -19.58 19.07
CA ALA A 336 20.79 -19.28 18.59
C ALA A 336 19.97 -20.57 18.43
N VAL A 337 20.53 -21.64 17.86
CA VAL A 337 19.86 -22.95 17.71
C VAL A 337 19.56 -23.64 19.05
N GLY A 338 20.41 -23.41 20.05
CA GLY A 338 20.26 -23.95 21.41
C GLY A 338 19.12 -23.31 22.21
N GLN A 339 18.52 -22.21 21.75
CA GLN A 339 17.45 -21.53 22.47
C GLN A 339 16.10 -22.29 22.35
N PRO A 340 15.41 -22.58 23.47
CA PRO A 340 14.15 -23.34 23.46
C PRO A 340 12.94 -22.60 22.88
N ARG A 341 12.94 -21.27 22.87
CA ARG A 341 11.84 -20.41 22.40
C ARG A 341 12.33 -19.46 21.31
N LEU A 342 12.17 -19.89 20.07
CA LEU A 342 12.41 -19.08 18.87
C LEU A 342 11.10 -18.98 18.09
N ASP A 343 10.80 -17.79 17.59
CA ASP A 343 9.56 -17.48 16.87
C ASP A 343 9.45 -18.28 15.55
N MET A 344 10.55 -18.34 14.78
CA MET A 344 10.63 -19.08 13.51
C MET A 344 11.95 -19.88 13.41
N PRO A 345 12.02 -21.09 13.97
CA PRO A 345 13.24 -21.90 13.96
C PRO A 345 13.72 -22.22 12.53
N GLU A 346 12.81 -22.48 11.59
CA GLU A 346 13.15 -22.88 10.21
C GLU A 346 14.00 -21.86 9.47
N LEU A 347 13.75 -20.56 9.69
CA LEU A 347 14.49 -19.48 9.03
C LEU A 347 15.94 -19.43 9.50
N LEU A 348 16.16 -19.61 10.81
CA LEU A 348 17.49 -19.61 11.42
C LEU A 348 18.32 -20.82 10.96
N TRP A 349 17.70 -22.01 10.91
CA TRP A 349 18.35 -23.22 10.42
C TRP A 349 18.76 -23.08 8.95
N LYS A 350 17.88 -22.55 8.11
CA LYS A 350 18.20 -22.29 6.71
C LYS A 350 19.38 -21.33 6.57
N SER A 351 19.37 -20.19 7.26
CA SER A 351 20.49 -19.24 7.20
C SER A 351 21.80 -19.83 7.71
N TYR A 352 21.75 -20.71 8.72
CA TYR A 352 22.95 -21.35 9.24
C TYR A 352 23.54 -22.34 8.21
N ILE A 353 22.68 -23.09 7.54
CA ILE A 353 23.08 -23.98 6.45
C ILE A 353 23.64 -23.15 5.28
N ASP A 354 22.92 -22.14 4.81
CA ASP A 354 23.36 -21.25 3.71
C ASP A 354 24.72 -20.61 4.03
N PHE A 355 24.97 -20.29 5.31
CA PHE A 355 26.27 -19.80 5.78
C PHE A 355 27.40 -20.84 5.63
N GLU A 356 27.22 -22.08 6.11
CA GLU A 356 28.27 -23.11 5.97
C GLU A 356 28.49 -23.50 4.50
N VAL A 357 27.45 -23.46 3.67
CA VAL A 357 27.57 -23.63 2.21
C VAL A 357 28.41 -22.51 1.59
N ALA A 358 28.20 -21.26 2.00
CA ALA A 358 28.98 -20.12 1.53
C ALA A 358 30.46 -20.18 1.95
N GLN A 359 30.77 -20.85 3.06
CA GLN A 359 32.15 -21.09 3.53
C GLN A 359 32.78 -22.37 2.93
N SER A 360 32.07 -23.07 2.03
CA SER A 360 32.50 -24.31 1.37
C SER A 360 32.77 -25.48 2.34
N GLU A 361 32.26 -25.44 3.57
CA GLU A 361 32.38 -26.54 4.55
C GLU A 361 31.19 -27.51 4.44
N THR A 362 31.21 -28.31 3.38
CA THR A 362 30.12 -29.23 3.01
C THR A 362 29.82 -30.29 4.07
N ASP A 363 30.84 -30.77 4.80
CA ASP A 363 30.68 -31.80 5.83
C ASP A 363 29.91 -31.31 7.05
N LYS A 364 30.12 -30.05 7.47
CA LYS A 364 29.36 -29.46 8.57
C LYS A 364 27.93 -29.16 8.14
N ALA A 365 27.74 -28.67 6.91
CA ALA A 365 26.40 -28.47 6.34
C ALA A 365 25.58 -29.77 6.34
N ARG A 366 26.18 -30.93 6.01
CA ARG A 366 25.54 -32.25 6.13
C ARG A 366 25.11 -32.58 7.55
N GLN A 367 25.99 -32.37 8.53
CA GLN A 367 25.66 -32.60 9.94
C GLN A 367 24.51 -31.71 10.42
N LEU A 368 24.44 -30.47 9.93
CA LEU A 368 23.32 -29.57 10.22
C LEU A 368 22.01 -30.05 9.60
N TYR A 369 22.03 -30.55 8.37
CA TYR A 369 20.86 -31.17 7.75
C TYR A 369 20.38 -32.39 8.56
N GLU A 370 21.27 -33.28 8.99
CA GLU A 370 20.90 -34.44 9.81
C GLU A 370 20.28 -34.00 11.16
N ARG A 371 20.88 -33.03 11.86
CA ARG A 371 20.32 -32.47 13.12
C ARG A 371 18.95 -31.82 12.90
N LEU A 372 18.73 -31.16 11.76
CA LEU A 372 17.44 -30.55 11.42
C LEU A 372 16.37 -31.61 11.10
N LEU A 373 16.76 -32.70 10.44
CA LEU A 373 15.89 -33.83 10.11
C LEU A 373 15.51 -34.67 11.34
N GLU A 374 16.35 -34.71 12.37
CA GLU A 374 16.00 -35.29 13.68
C GLU A 374 14.90 -34.49 14.39
N ARG A 375 14.86 -33.17 14.18
CA ARG A 375 13.85 -32.27 14.80
C ARG A 375 12.58 -32.13 13.97
N THR A 376 12.68 -32.20 12.64
CA THR A 376 11.57 -31.89 11.73
C THR A 376 11.50 -32.88 10.56
N VAL A 377 10.29 -33.30 10.19
CA VAL A 377 10.04 -34.24 9.07
C VAL A 377 9.44 -33.50 7.87
N HIS A 378 9.77 -32.22 7.69
CA HIS A 378 9.18 -31.40 6.63
C HIS A 378 9.82 -31.65 5.26
N VAL A 379 8.99 -31.76 4.22
CA VAL A 379 9.39 -32.01 2.83
C VAL A 379 10.39 -30.97 2.31
N LYS A 380 10.18 -29.71 2.68
CA LYS A 380 11.05 -28.61 2.23
C LYS A 380 12.50 -28.81 2.66
N VAL A 381 12.73 -29.40 3.84
CA VAL A 381 14.08 -29.70 4.36
C VAL A 381 14.73 -30.80 3.53
N TRP A 382 13.99 -31.88 3.26
CA TRP A 382 14.46 -32.98 2.40
C TRP A 382 14.79 -32.51 0.98
N LEU A 383 13.94 -31.65 0.40
CA LEU A 383 14.19 -31.07 -0.91
C LEU A 383 15.40 -30.13 -0.91
N SER A 384 15.58 -29.31 0.13
CA SER A 384 16.78 -28.48 0.26
C SER A 384 18.05 -29.32 0.43
N TYR A 385 17.98 -30.43 1.17
CA TYR A 385 19.13 -31.33 1.36
C TYR A 385 19.52 -32.03 0.06
N ALA A 386 18.53 -32.52 -0.71
CA ALA A 386 18.78 -33.11 -2.01
C ALA A 386 19.38 -32.09 -3.01
N LYS A 387 18.85 -30.85 -3.04
CA LYS A 387 19.41 -29.76 -3.86
C LYS A 387 20.82 -29.35 -3.42
N PHE A 388 21.09 -29.38 -2.12
CA PHE A 388 22.42 -29.10 -1.58
C PHE A 388 23.44 -30.15 -2.03
N GLU A 389 23.14 -31.45 -1.92
CA GLU A 389 24.07 -32.51 -2.36
C GLU A 389 24.35 -32.46 -3.87
N LEU A 390 23.44 -31.92 -4.68
CA LEU A 390 23.66 -31.68 -6.10
C LEU A 390 24.63 -30.53 -6.38
N ASN A 391 24.52 -29.46 -5.58
CA ASN A 391 25.33 -28.26 -5.74
C ASN A 391 26.66 -28.29 -4.96
N ALA A 392 26.82 -29.23 -4.03
CA ALA A 392 28.04 -29.36 -3.23
C ALA A 392 29.21 -29.83 -4.12
N GLU A 393 30.34 -29.11 -4.10
CA GLU A 393 31.56 -29.54 -4.79
C GLU A 393 32.18 -30.71 -4.02
N ASN A 394 31.95 -31.95 -4.47
CA ASN A 394 32.70 -33.11 -4.00
C ASN A 394 33.79 -33.46 -5.05
N PRO A 395 35.04 -33.72 -4.60
CA PRO A 395 36.15 -34.10 -5.48
C PRO A 395 35.90 -35.32 -6.39
N ASP A 396 34.96 -36.21 -6.01
CA ASP A 396 34.74 -37.49 -6.68
C ASP A 396 33.52 -37.53 -7.62
N ASN A 397 32.79 -36.42 -7.81
CA ASN A 397 31.65 -36.34 -8.73
C ASN A 397 30.51 -37.39 -8.48
N ILE A 398 30.36 -37.84 -7.22
CA ILE A 398 29.31 -38.79 -6.77
C ILE A 398 28.07 -38.04 -6.22
N ASN A 399 27.83 -36.82 -6.69
CA ASN A 399 26.76 -35.95 -6.18
C ASN A 399 25.36 -36.49 -6.50
N THR A 400 25.21 -37.10 -7.67
CA THR A 400 23.92 -37.62 -8.17
C THR A 400 23.44 -38.82 -7.37
N GLU A 401 24.36 -39.67 -6.90
CA GLU A 401 24.02 -40.87 -6.16
C GLU A 401 23.71 -40.58 -4.69
N LEU A 402 24.38 -39.58 -4.11
CA LEU A 402 24.07 -39.06 -2.78
C LEU A 402 22.69 -38.39 -2.76
N ALA A 403 22.39 -37.54 -3.74
CA ALA A 403 21.06 -36.92 -3.86
C ALA A 403 19.93 -37.97 -4.01
N ARG A 404 20.16 -39.03 -4.78
CA ARG A 404 19.22 -40.17 -4.91
C ARG A 404 18.97 -40.87 -3.57
N ARG A 405 20.03 -41.11 -2.81
CA ARG A 405 19.92 -41.72 -1.47
C ARG A 405 19.11 -40.83 -0.52
N VAL A 406 19.26 -39.52 -0.63
CA VAL A 406 18.45 -38.55 0.13
C VAL A 406 16.98 -38.64 -0.26
N TYR A 407 16.64 -38.68 -1.56
CA TYR A 407 15.26 -38.86 -2.02
C TYR A 407 14.64 -40.18 -1.56
N GLU A 408 15.40 -41.28 -1.58
CA GLU A 408 14.96 -42.59 -1.08
C GLU A 408 14.65 -42.54 0.42
N ARG A 409 15.58 -42.01 1.23
CA ARG A 409 15.40 -41.85 2.67
C ARG A 409 14.24 -40.92 3.01
N ALA A 410 14.08 -39.83 2.26
CA ALA A 410 12.95 -38.91 2.41
C ALA A 410 11.60 -39.59 2.13
N ASN A 411 11.53 -40.44 1.09
CA ASN A 411 10.33 -41.19 0.75
C ASN A 411 9.96 -42.23 1.83
N GLU A 412 10.95 -42.89 2.45
CA GLU A 412 10.72 -43.79 3.58
C GLU A 412 10.28 -43.04 4.85
N SER A 413 10.92 -41.90 5.15
CA SER A 413 10.58 -41.06 6.30
C SER A 413 9.15 -40.51 6.20
N LEU A 414 8.76 -39.97 5.03
CA LEU A 414 7.40 -39.47 4.79
C LEU A 414 6.36 -40.60 4.73
N LYS A 415 6.74 -41.81 4.28
CA LYS A 415 5.89 -43.00 4.34
C LYS A 415 5.57 -43.37 5.79
N SER A 416 6.58 -43.39 6.65
CA SER A 416 6.41 -43.67 8.08
C SER A 416 5.60 -42.58 8.81
N ALA A 417 5.72 -41.32 8.37
CA ALA A 417 4.96 -40.20 8.92
C ALA A 417 3.49 -40.17 8.46
N GLY A 418 3.12 -40.88 7.38
CA GLY A 418 1.76 -40.90 6.83
C GLY A 418 1.35 -39.65 6.05
N GLU A 419 2.30 -38.74 5.79
CA GLU A 419 2.12 -37.45 5.13
C GLU A 419 2.05 -37.61 3.60
N LYS A 420 0.86 -37.93 3.10
CA LYS A 420 0.65 -38.32 1.69
C LYS A 420 0.87 -37.18 0.68
N GLU A 421 0.38 -35.98 0.96
CA GLU A 421 0.50 -34.82 0.06
C GLU A 421 1.95 -34.37 -0.07
N SER A 422 2.60 -34.24 1.09
CA SER A 422 4.03 -34.03 1.25
C SER A 422 4.88 -35.04 0.47
N ARG A 423 4.49 -36.31 0.48
CA ARG A 423 5.15 -37.38 -0.27
C ARG A 423 4.95 -37.27 -1.78
N VAL A 424 3.78 -36.78 -2.24
CA VAL A 424 3.55 -36.50 -3.67
C VAL A 424 4.51 -35.42 -4.17
N LEU A 425 4.63 -34.31 -3.43
CA LEU A 425 5.54 -33.21 -3.76
C LEU A 425 7.00 -33.67 -3.84
N LEU A 426 7.43 -34.55 -2.93
CA LEU A 426 8.77 -35.15 -2.97
C LEU A 426 8.97 -36.00 -4.24
N LEU A 427 7.99 -36.82 -4.62
CA LEU A 427 8.08 -37.68 -5.81
C LEU A 427 8.02 -36.90 -7.12
N GLU A 428 7.25 -35.81 -7.16
CA GLU A 428 7.25 -34.88 -8.29
C GLU A 428 8.63 -34.24 -8.47
N ALA A 429 9.24 -33.75 -7.39
CA ALA A 429 10.59 -33.21 -7.42
C ALA A 429 11.66 -34.27 -7.78
N TRP A 430 11.51 -35.51 -7.29
CA TRP A 430 12.42 -36.61 -7.66
C TRP A 430 12.26 -36.99 -9.14
N LYS A 431 11.04 -36.94 -9.69
CA LYS A 431 10.81 -37.13 -11.12
C LYS A 431 11.49 -36.04 -11.95
N GLU A 432 11.30 -34.77 -11.58
CA GLU A 432 11.96 -33.63 -12.25
C GLU A 432 13.49 -33.80 -12.24
N PHE A 433 14.04 -34.17 -11.09
CA PHE A 433 15.46 -34.44 -10.93
C PHE A 433 15.98 -35.56 -11.87
N GLU A 434 15.31 -36.71 -11.94
CA GLU A 434 15.76 -37.80 -12.83
C GLU A 434 15.54 -37.46 -14.32
N THR A 435 14.57 -36.59 -14.65
CA THR A 435 14.41 -36.08 -16.02
C THR A 435 15.54 -35.15 -16.44
N GLU A 436 16.13 -34.38 -15.52
CA GLU A 436 17.27 -33.51 -15.80
C GLU A 436 18.57 -34.29 -16.02
N ILE A 437 18.72 -35.45 -15.36
CA ILE A 437 19.89 -36.32 -15.48
C ILE A 437 19.81 -37.29 -16.69
N ASP A 438 18.62 -37.47 -17.29
CA ASP A 438 18.33 -38.38 -18.42
C ASP A 438 18.61 -39.88 -18.13
N ASP A 439 18.42 -40.32 -16.88
CA ASP A 439 18.53 -41.73 -16.48
C ASP A 439 17.18 -42.46 -16.62
N LYS A 440 16.96 -43.07 -17.79
CA LYS A 440 15.67 -43.68 -18.17
C LYS A 440 15.23 -44.84 -17.28
N GLU A 441 16.17 -45.65 -16.78
CA GLU A 441 15.84 -46.81 -15.93
C GLU A 441 15.37 -46.38 -14.53
N LYS A 442 16.01 -45.35 -13.96
CA LYS A 442 15.64 -44.85 -12.63
C LYS A 442 14.40 -43.96 -12.69
N LEU A 443 14.21 -43.22 -13.79
CA LEU A 443 12.99 -42.47 -14.04
C LEU A 443 11.75 -43.39 -14.06
N GLU A 444 11.85 -44.56 -14.70
CA GLU A 444 10.76 -45.55 -14.71
C GLU A 444 10.43 -46.05 -13.30
N LYS A 445 11.45 -46.28 -12.45
CA LYS A 445 11.27 -46.66 -11.04
C LYS A 445 10.60 -45.56 -10.21
N VAL A 446 10.88 -44.29 -10.47
CA VAL A 446 10.22 -43.16 -9.80
C VAL A 446 8.77 -43.02 -10.27
N LEU A 447 8.51 -43.16 -11.58
CA LEU A 447 7.16 -43.15 -12.14
C LEU A 447 6.30 -44.28 -11.59
N ALA A 448 6.87 -45.46 -11.36
CA ALA A 448 6.18 -46.58 -10.72
C ALA A 448 5.74 -46.29 -9.27
N LYS A 449 6.41 -45.36 -8.57
CA LYS A 449 6.09 -44.95 -7.20
C LYS A 449 5.06 -43.82 -7.13
N MET A 450 4.68 -43.21 -8.25
CA MET A 450 3.77 -42.06 -8.29
C MET A 450 2.34 -42.43 -7.84
N PRO A 451 1.68 -41.62 -7.01
CA PRO A 451 0.33 -41.88 -6.55
C PRO A 451 -0.73 -41.54 -7.60
N ARG A 452 -1.89 -42.18 -7.49
CA ARG A 452 -3.09 -41.81 -8.24
C ARG A 452 -3.96 -40.90 -7.38
N ARG A 453 -4.36 -39.75 -7.95
CA ARG A 453 -5.30 -38.82 -7.32
C ARG A 453 -6.73 -39.36 -7.47
N VAL A 454 -7.39 -39.65 -6.35
CA VAL A 454 -8.74 -40.21 -6.32
C VAL A 454 -9.66 -39.27 -5.54
N LYS A 455 -10.87 -39.06 -6.06
CA LYS A 455 -11.91 -38.29 -5.36
C LYS A 455 -12.52 -39.14 -4.25
N LYS A 456 -12.48 -38.64 -3.01
CA LYS A 456 -13.09 -39.26 -1.84
C LYS A 456 -14.12 -38.31 -1.26
N ARG A 457 -15.27 -38.85 -0.86
CA ARG A 457 -16.30 -38.07 -0.16
C ARG A 457 -16.01 -38.14 1.34
N GLN A 458 -15.69 -37.01 1.95
CA GLN A 458 -15.45 -36.88 3.38
C GLN A 458 -16.64 -36.18 4.03
N LYS A 459 -17.06 -36.62 5.21
CA LYS A 459 -18.17 -35.97 5.93
C LYS A 459 -17.65 -34.72 6.65
N ILE A 460 -18.36 -33.60 6.52
CA ILE A 460 -18.10 -32.40 7.31
C ILE A 460 -18.85 -32.55 8.64
N ILE A 461 -18.12 -32.38 9.74
CA ILE A 461 -18.66 -32.30 11.10
C ILE A 461 -18.39 -30.87 11.57
N SER A 462 -19.43 -30.11 11.90
CA SER A 462 -19.25 -28.78 12.49
C SER A 462 -18.63 -28.87 13.89
N GLU A 463 -18.08 -27.78 14.44
CA GLU A 463 -17.52 -27.74 15.82
C GLU A 463 -18.53 -28.18 16.91
N ALA A 464 -19.82 -28.25 16.58
CA ALA A 464 -20.89 -28.75 17.44
C ALA A 464 -21.27 -30.23 17.20
N GLY A 465 -20.52 -30.97 16.36
CA GLY A 465 -20.74 -32.40 16.13
C GLY A 465 -21.92 -32.75 15.20
N ILE A 466 -22.50 -31.77 14.50
CA ILE A 466 -23.64 -31.98 13.59
C ILE A 466 -23.12 -32.23 12.17
N GLU A 467 -23.63 -33.27 11.52
CA GLU A 467 -23.26 -33.67 10.15
C GLU A 467 -23.89 -32.72 9.11
N GLU A 468 -23.12 -31.79 8.54
CA GLU A 468 -23.63 -30.76 7.62
C GLU A 468 -23.41 -31.04 6.13
N GLY A 469 -22.74 -32.14 5.76
CA GLY A 469 -22.65 -32.55 4.35
C GLY A 469 -21.44 -33.41 4.01
N TRP A 470 -21.24 -33.60 2.70
CA TRP A 470 -20.09 -34.30 2.12
C TRP A 470 -19.20 -33.31 1.37
N GLU A 471 -17.92 -33.23 1.73
CA GLU A 471 -16.90 -32.51 0.96
C GLU A 471 -16.17 -33.48 0.00
N GLU A 472 -15.96 -33.05 -1.25
CA GLU A 472 -15.13 -33.79 -2.20
C GLU A 472 -13.65 -33.49 -1.92
N VAL A 473 -13.00 -34.32 -1.10
CA VAL A 473 -11.57 -34.22 -0.81
C VAL A 473 -10.79 -35.15 -1.75
N PHE A 474 -9.67 -34.68 -2.30
CA PHE A 474 -8.79 -35.51 -3.10
C PHE A 474 -7.86 -36.31 -2.18
N ASP A 475 -7.86 -37.64 -2.29
CA ASP A 475 -6.96 -38.55 -1.56
C ASP A 475 -5.95 -39.13 -2.57
N TYR A 476 -4.71 -39.33 -2.13
CA TYR A 476 -3.64 -39.90 -2.95
C TYR A 476 -3.44 -41.37 -2.57
N ILE A 477 -3.49 -42.26 -3.57
CA ILE A 477 -3.27 -43.69 -3.38
C ILE A 477 -1.94 -44.06 -4.05
N PHE A 478 -0.97 -44.47 -3.24
CA PHE A 478 0.31 -44.98 -3.74
C PHE A 478 0.14 -46.43 -4.22
N PRO A 479 0.76 -46.83 -5.34
CA PRO A 479 0.66 -48.20 -5.87
C PRO A 479 1.03 -49.32 -4.88
N GLU A 480 1.94 -49.05 -3.94
CA GLU A 480 2.34 -50.00 -2.89
C GLU A 480 1.26 -50.18 -1.80
N ASP A 481 0.51 -49.14 -1.46
CA ASP A 481 -0.55 -49.20 -0.45
C ASP A 481 -1.77 -49.99 -0.95
N GLU A 482 -1.93 -50.08 -2.28
CA GLU A 482 -2.96 -50.90 -2.94
C GLU A 482 -2.66 -52.42 -2.78
N MET A 483 -1.39 -52.81 -2.65
CA MET A 483 -1.00 -54.21 -2.39
C MET A 483 -1.37 -54.66 -0.97
N VAL A 484 -1.51 -53.73 -0.02
CA VAL A 484 -1.88 -54.01 1.38
C VAL A 484 -3.40 -54.24 1.54
N ARG A 485 -4.24 -53.88 0.56
CA ARG A 485 -5.70 -54.07 0.60
C ARG A 485 -6.24 -54.85 -0.62
N PRO A 486 -6.23 -56.20 -0.58
CA PRO A 486 -6.67 -57.07 -1.69
C PRO A 486 -8.13 -56.84 -2.15
N ASN A 487 -8.97 -56.29 -1.26
CA ASN A 487 -10.41 -56.13 -1.47
C ASN A 487 -10.77 -55.06 -2.52
N LEU A 488 -9.85 -54.14 -2.85
CA LEU A 488 -10.06 -53.10 -3.87
C LEU A 488 -9.98 -53.65 -5.31
N LYS A 489 -9.11 -54.63 -5.57
CA LYS A 489 -9.01 -55.31 -6.88
C LYS A 489 -10.29 -56.06 -7.24
N LEU A 490 -10.93 -56.67 -6.24
CA LEU A 490 -12.18 -57.42 -6.39
C LEU A 490 -13.34 -56.48 -6.74
N LEU A 491 -13.37 -55.28 -6.13
CA LEU A 491 -14.39 -54.26 -6.38
C LEU A 491 -14.19 -53.54 -7.74
N ALA A 492 -12.94 -53.32 -8.15
CA ALA A 492 -12.59 -52.81 -9.48
C ALA A 492 -12.93 -53.84 -10.59
N ALA A 493 -12.63 -55.13 -10.36
CA ALA A 493 -13.01 -56.22 -11.25
C ALA A 493 -14.54 -56.36 -11.34
N ALA A 494 -15.26 -56.23 -10.22
CA ALA A 494 -16.73 -56.24 -10.18
C ALA A 494 -17.34 -55.04 -10.92
N LYS A 495 -16.74 -53.84 -10.84
CA LYS A 495 -17.20 -52.65 -11.57
C LYS A 495 -16.98 -52.80 -13.09
N ASN A 496 -15.86 -53.39 -13.49
CA ASN A 496 -15.57 -53.72 -14.89
C ASN A 496 -16.46 -54.86 -15.42
N TRP A 497 -16.85 -55.81 -14.58
CA TRP A 497 -17.83 -56.85 -14.91
C TRP A 497 -19.24 -56.26 -15.07
N ARG A 498 -19.66 -55.36 -14.18
CA ARG A 498 -20.95 -54.66 -14.27
C ARG A 498 -21.07 -53.78 -15.51
N LYS A 499 -19.98 -53.10 -15.92
CA LYS A 499 -19.93 -52.36 -17.20
C LYS A 499 -20.07 -53.26 -18.43
N LYS A 500 -19.67 -54.53 -18.33
CA LYS A 500 -19.83 -55.52 -19.40
C LYS A 500 -21.22 -56.16 -19.45
N GLN A 501 -22.03 -56.06 -18.39
CA GLN A 501 -23.37 -56.65 -18.34
C GLN A 501 -24.51 -55.73 -18.81
N VAL A 502 -24.23 -54.45 -19.10
CA VAL A 502 -25.26 -53.51 -19.58
C VAL A 502 -25.11 -53.31 -21.09
N VAL A 503 -25.60 -54.28 -21.87
CA VAL A 503 -26.21 -54.10 -23.20
C VAL A 503 -27.41 -55.06 -23.27
N PRO A 504 -28.63 -54.60 -23.62
CA PRO A 504 -29.87 -55.37 -23.49
C PRO A 504 -30.16 -56.23 -24.73
N ASP A 505 -30.86 -57.36 -24.56
CA ASP A 505 -31.33 -58.19 -25.68
C ASP A 505 -32.78 -58.66 -25.47
N ASN A 506 -33.61 -58.41 -26.49
CA ASN A 506 -34.94 -58.94 -26.84
C ASN A 506 -35.57 -57.92 -27.83
N SER A 507 -36.11 -58.26 -28.99
CA SER A 507 -36.62 -59.53 -29.52
C SER A 507 -36.91 -59.40 -31.02
N GLU A 508 -36.62 -60.47 -31.78
CA GLU A 508 -37.38 -61.06 -32.91
C GLU A 508 -37.93 -60.19 -34.08
N THR A 509 -37.39 -60.50 -35.28
CA THR A 509 -38.05 -60.83 -36.59
C THR A 509 -39.34 -60.09 -37.01
N GLU A 510 -39.46 -59.51 -38.21
CA GLU A 510 -39.34 -60.12 -39.55
C GLU A 510 -39.30 -59.04 -40.67
N SER A 511 -38.59 -59.35 -41.79
CA SER A 511 -38.74 -58.96 -43.23
C SER A 511 -39.44 -57.63 -43.63
N ASN A 512 -39.08 -56.87 -44.66
CA ASN A 512 -38.31 -57.04 -45.90
C ASN A 512 -38.11 -55.62 -46.49
N ASP A 513 -36.99 -55.34 -47.15
CA ASP A 513 -36.96 -54.96 -48.58
C ASP A 513 -35.57 -54.44 -49.00
N GLU A 514 -35.20 -54.89 -50.19
CA GLU A 514 -33.91 -54.75 -50.86
C GLU A 514 -33.69 -53.39 -51.55
N GLN A 515 -32.40 -53.01 -51.61
CA GLN A 515 -31.69 -52.27 -52.67
C GLN A 515 -32.13 -50.80 -52.90
N ASP A 516 -31.24 -49.83 -53.12
CA ASP A 516 -30.09 -49.86 -54.01
C ASP A 516 -29.12 -48.67 -53.73
N LYS A 517 -27.98 -48.70 -54.43
CA LYS A 517 -26.74 -47.93 -54.26
C LYS A 517 -26.80 -46.40 -54.47
N ASN A 518 -25.80 -45.75 -53.85
CA ASN A 518 -24.73 -44.91 -54.45
C ASN A 518 -24.68 -43.38 -54.16
N SER A 519 -23.50 -43.00 -53.64
CA SER A 519 -22.62 -41.86 -53.97
C SER A 519 -22.99 -40.40 -53.66
N GLY A 520 -22.00 -39.69 -53.09
CA GLY A 520 -21.71 -38.26 -53.25
C GLY A 520 -21.96 -37.44 -51.97
N ASP A 521 -21.00 -37.00 -51.15
CA ASP A 521 -19.78 -36.19 -51.30
C ASP A 521 -19.94 -34.84 -50.56
N THR A 522 -18.83 -34.37 -49.98
CA THR A 522 -18.46 -33.00 -49.53
C THR A 522 -19.35 -32.22 -48.52
N GLN A 523 -18.82 -31.87 -47.34
CA GLN A 523 -17.95 -30.68 -47.09
C GLN A 523 -17.70 -30.44 -45.58
N GLU A 524 -16.52 -29.86 -45.33
CA GLU A 524 -15.91 -29.45 -44.05
C GLU A 524 -16.45 -28.11 -43.48
N GLU A 525 -16.24 -28.00 -42.16
CA GLU A 525 -15.85 -26.82 -41.34
C GLU A 525 -16.82 -25.68 -40.94
N ASP A 526 -16.94 -25.58 -39.60
CA ASP A 526 -17.06 -24.41 -38.70
C ASP A 526 -18.31 -23.50 -38.79
N PRO A 527 -18.74 -22.75 -37.72
CA PRO A 527 -17.87 -22.02 -36.78
C PRO A 527 -18.36 -21.78 -35.32
N SER A 528 -17.39 -21.35 -34.50
CA SER A 528 -17.38 -20.32 -33.43
C SER A 528 -18.65 -19.67 -32.81
N LYS A 529 -18.46 -19.27 -31.53
CA LYS A 529 -19.08 -18.19 -30.70
C LYS A 529 -20.36 -18.52 -29.93
N GLU A 530 -20.38 -18.44 -28.58
CA GLU A 530 -20.39 -17.25 -27.68
C GLU A 530 -21.83 -16.83 -27.32
N SER A 531 -22.03 -16.36 -26.07
CA SER A 531 -23.28 -16.05 -25.33
C SER A 531 -24.01 -17.28 -24.73
N ALA A 532 -24.17 -17.43 -23.41
CA ALA A 532 -24.68 -16.55 -22.34
C ALA A 532 -26.20 -16.32 -22.40
N ASN A 533 -26.82 -16.46 -21.21
CA ASN A 533 -28.23 -16.40 -20.82
C ASN A 533 -29.01 -17.72 -21.02
N GLU A 534 -29.75 -18.26 -20.04
CA GLU A 534 -30.73 -17.62 -19.15
C GLU A 534 -30.93 -18.33 -17.79
N GLU A 535 -31.31 -17.54 -16.79
CA GLU A 535 -32.19 -17.80 -15.63
C GLU A 535 -31.79 -18.75 -14.49
N SER A 536 -31.31 -18.17 -13.38
CA SER A 536 -32.06 -18.01 -12.11
C SER A 536 -31.30 -17.13 -11.12
#